data_AF-A0A8D5U7D9-F1
#
_entry.id   AF-A0A8D5U7D9-F1
#
_cell.length_a   1.000
_cell.length_b   1.000
_cell.length_c   1.000
_cell.angle_alpha   90.00
_cell.angle_beta   90.00
_cell.angle_gamma   90.00
#
_symmetry.space_group_name_H-M   'P 1'
#
loop_
_entity.id
_entity.type
_entity.pdbx_description
1 polymer ?
#
loop_
_entity_poly.entity_id
_entity_poly.type
_entity_poly.pdbx_seq_one_letter_code
_entity_poly.pdbx_strand_id
1 'polypeptide(L)'
;MEVRAHMKAQSEYVGFIFALIIVVALLIPLMFYLLDISSPSSKPINYQTVANQQVNGGTVIVYYNTSANPKYNQVIVYKSDPYFELTGVYYIYQGNIVNITKQIQAVNSQGRTVGSLPKAVIYNFTVPAEAFNYPLILQVSAYNSTTFVLLPPNETAIAS
;
A
#
# COMPACT_ATOMS: atom_id res chain seq x y z
N MET A 1 -40.40 51.52 -13.23
CA MET A 1 -39.05 50.99 -12.86
C MET A 1 -39.14 49.64 -12.15
N GLU A 2 -40.17 49.39 -11.31
CA GLU A 2 -40.37 48.11 -10.59
C GLU A 2 -40.47 46.85 -11.46
N VAL A 3 -41.16 46.90 -12.60
CA VAL A 3 -41.37 45.71 -13.46
C VAL A 3 -40.06 45.11 -13.95
N ARG A 4 -39.04 45.93 -14.26
CA ARG A 4 -37.71 45.46 -14.68
C ARG A 4 -36.93 44.83 -13.53
N ALA A 5 -37.06 45.36 -12.32
CA ALA A 5 -36.41 44.79 -11.13
C ALA A 5 -37.04 43.42 -10.79
N HIS A 6 -38.36 43.31 -10.92
CA HIS A 6 -39.09 42.06 -10.69
C HIS A 6 -38.74 40.98 -11.72
N MET A 7 -38.62 41.33 -13.00
CA MET A 7 -38.19 40.40 -14.06
C MET A 7 -36.73 39.96 -13.88
N LYS A 8 -35.84 40.86 -13.40
CA LYS A 8 -34.43 40.53 -13.13
C LYS A 8 -34.29 39.56 -11.95
N ALA A 9 -35.00 39.80 -10.86
CA ALA A 9 -35.01 38.92 -9.69
C ALA A 9 -35.55 37.51 -10.03
N GLN A 10 -36.57 37.42 -10.89
CA GLN A 10 -37.08 36.14 -11.40
C GLN A 10 -36.05 35.41 -12.26
N SER A 11 -35.30 36.13 -13.12
CA SER A 11 -34.23 35.53 -13.93
C SER A 11 -33.06 35.01 -13.08
N GLU A 12 -32.68 35.73 -12.02
CA GLU A 12 -31.61 35.32 -11.11
C GLU A 12 -32.02 34.08 -10.28
N TYR A 13 -33.28 34.04 -9.83
CA TYR A 13 -33.84 32.88 -9.14
C TYR A 13 -33.86 31.63 -10.03
N VAL A 14 -34.27 31.78 -11.29
CA VAL A 14 -34.26 30.69 -12.27
C VAL A 14 -32.83 30.22 -12.53
N GLY A 15 -31.87 31.13 -12.69
CA GLY A 15 -30.46 30.79 -12.86
C GLY A 15 -29.87 30.02 -11.68
N PHE A 16 -30.23 30.40 -10.45
CA PHE A 16 -29.81 29.69 -9.24
C PHE A 16 -30.38 28.26 -9.17
N ILE A 17 -31.66 28.08 -9.54
CA ILE A 17 -32.28 26.75 -9.61
C ILE A 17 -31.55 25.86 -10.61
N PHE A 18 -31.24 26.38 -11.81
CA PHE A 18 -30.50 25.62 -12.82
C PHE A 18 -29.10 25.22 -12.33
N ALA A 19 -28.37 26.14 -11.68
CA ALA A 19 -27.07 25.84 -11.11
C ALA A 19 -27.16 24.73 -10.04
N LEU A 20 -28.17 24.79 -9.17
CA LEU A 20 -28.38 23.79 -8.12
C LEU A 20 -28.71 22.41 -8.70
N ILE A 21 -29.51 22.34 -9.76
CA ILE A 21 -29.81 21.09 -10.47
C ILE A 21 -28.52 20.48 -11.06
N ILE A 22 -27.65 21.29 -11.68
CA ILE A 22 -26.38 20.81 -12.24
C ILE A 22 -25.46 20.25 -11.15
N VAL A 23 -25.36 20.95 -10.01
CA VAL A 23 -24.54 20.49 -8.87
C VAL A 23 -25.05 19.14 -8.34
N VAL A 24 -26.36 19.01 -8.14
CA VAL A 24 -26.97 17.74 -7.67
C VAL A 24 -26.78 16.63 -8.70
N ALA A 25 -26.95 16.93 -9.99
CA ALA A 25 -26.76 15.97 -11.08
C ALA A 25 -25.31 15.47 -11.21
N LEU A 26 -24.32 16.24 -10.75
CA LEU A 26 -22.92 15.81 -10.69
C LEU A 26 -22.57 15.06 -9.41
N LEU A 27 -23.09 15.49 -8.26
CA LEU A 27 -22.73 14.90 -6.97
C LEU A 27 -23.35 13.51 -6.76
N ILE A 28 -24.57 13.26 -7.24
CA ILE A 28 -25.25 11.97 -7.05
C ILE A 28 -24.50 10.83 -7.78
N PRO A 29 -24.15 10.93 -9.08
CA PRO A 29 -23.38 9.90 -9.78
C PRO A 29 -21.98 9.71 -9.18
N LEU A 30 -21.33 10.80 -8.74
CA LEU A 30 -20.02 10.73 -8.09
C LEU A 30 -20.10 9.95 -6.77
N MET A 31 -21.16 10.14 -5.98
CA MET A 31 -21.38 9.37 -4.75
C MET A 31 -21.60 7.89 -5.06
N PHE A 32 -22.42 7.55 -6.06
CA PHE A 32 -22.59 6.15 -6.48
C PHE A 32 -21.28 5.52 -6.96
N TYR A 33 -20.50 6.26 -7.75
CA TYR A 33 -19.17 5.81 -8.18
C TYR A 33 -18.24 5.55 -7.00
N LEU A 34 -18.20 6.43 -5.99
CA LEU A 34 -17.37 6.26 -4.79
C LEU A 34 -17.85 5.12 -3.90
N LEU A 35 -19.15 4.80 -3.88
CA LEU A 35 -19.72 3.67 -3.14
C LEU A 35 -19.51 2.32 -3.85
N ASP A 36 -19.37 2.32 -5.17
CA ASP A 36 -19.01 1.14 -5.97
C ASP A 36 -17.50 0.84 -5.97
N ILE A 37 -16.67 1.72 -5.40
CA ILE A 37 -15.26 1.38 -5.12
C ILE A 37 -15.28 0.30 -4.03
N SER A 38 -15.15 -0.94 -4.47
CA SER A 38 -15.16 -2.14 -3.63
C SER A 38 -14.17 -2.01 -2.47
N SER A 39 -14.69 -1.99 -1.24
CA SER A 39 -13.90 -2.27 -0.05
C SER A 39 -13.20 -3.63 -0.22
N PRO A 40 -11.90 -3.77 0.12
CA PRO A 40 -11.21 -5.05 -0.03
C PRO A 40 -11.92 -6.12 0.80
N SER A 41 -12.53 -7.09 0.10
CA SER A 41 -13.12 -8.28 0.70
C SER A 41 -12.00 -9.21 1.17
N SER A 42 -11.99 -9.56 2.45
CA SER A 42 -11.13 -10.61 2.99
C SER A 42 -11.52 -11.95 2.37
N LYS A 43 -10.91 -12.29 1.23
CA LYS A 43 -11.03 -13.62 0.66
C LYS A 43 -10.23 -14.60 1.54
N PRO A 44 -10.83 -15.71 2.00
CA PRO A 44 -10.08 -16.76 2.68
C PRO A 44 -8.98 -17.29 1.75
N ILE A 45 -7.77 -17.44 2.31
CA ILE A 45 -6.56 -17.84 1.58
C ILE A 45 -6.76 -19.26 1.02
N ASN A 46 -6.60 -19.42 -0.30
CA ASN A 46 -6.59 -20.72 -0.94
C ASN A 46 -5.18 -21.32 -0.85
N TYR A 47 -4.95 -22.13 0.17
CA TYR A 47 -3.68 -22.82 0.41
C TYR A 47 -3.27 -23.77 -0.74
N GLN A 48 -4.21 -24.20 -1.59
CA GLN A 48 -3.98 -25.16 -2.66
C GLN A 48 -3.38 -24.49 -3.92
N THR A 49 -3.80 -23.28 -4.27
CA THR A 49 -3.12 -22.48 -5.31
C THR A 49 -1.74 -22.02 -4.85
N VAL A 50 -1.60 -21.65 -3.57
CA VAL A 50 -0.30 -21.31 -2.98
C VAL A 50 0.62 -22.53 -2.97
N ALA A 51 0.12 -23.73 -2.64
CA ALA A 51 0.87 -24.98 -2.70
C ALA A 51 1.25 -25.40 -4.14
N ASN A 52 0.37 -25.19 -5.12
CA ASN A 52 0.67 -25.51 -6.52
C ASN A 52 1.67 -24.53 -7.15
N GLN A 53 1.79 -23.31 -6.63
CA GLN A 53 2.84 -22.35 -6.99
C GLN A 53 4.19 -22.64 -6.27
N GLN A 54 4.23 -23.53 -5.26
CA GLN A 54 5.44 -23.82 -4.47
C GLN A 54 6.43 -24.79 -5.13
N VAL A 55 6.05 -25.48 -6.22
CA VAL A 55 6.81 -26.63 -6.76
C VAL A 55 8.01 -26.24 -7.63
N ASN A 56 8.22 -24.97 -8.01
CA ASN A 56 9.34 -24.60 -8.92
C ASN A 56 10.06 -23.28 -8.56
N GLY A 57 11.24 -23.38 -7.92
CA GLY A 57 12.44 -22.53 -8.09
C GLY A 57 12.40 -21.02 -7.76
N GLY A 58 12.99 -20.62 -6.62
CA GLY A 58 13.56 -19.27 -6.45
C GLY A 58 12.59 -18.14 -6.09
N THR A 59 11.49 -18.43 -5.40
CA THR A 59 10.50 -17.42 -5.01
C THR A 59 10.57 -17.12 -3.51
N VAL A 60 10.61 -15.83 -3.17
CA VAL A 60 10.49 -15.31 -1.80
C VAL A 60 9.07 -14.83 -1.55
N ILE A 61 8.51 -15.22 -0.40
CA ILE A 61 7.18 -14.75 0.04
C ILE A 61 7.37 -13.87 1.27
N VAL A 62 6.91 -12.62 1.18
CA VAL A 62 7.00 -11.64 2.26
C VAL A 62 5.62 -11.11 2.62
N TYR A 63 5.41 -10.83 3.89
CA TYR A 63 4.19 -10.22 4.43
C TYR A 63 4.54 -8.99 5.24
N TYR A 64 3.83 -7.90 5.02
CA TYR A 64 4.05 -6.69 5.80
C TYR A 64 3.06 -6.60 6.95
N ASN A 65 3.52 -6.99 8.13
CA ASN A 65 2.73 -6.87 9.34
C ASN A 65 2.75 -5.41 9.84
N THR A 66 1.56 -4.83 9.99
CA THR A 66 1.40 -3.45 10.47
C THR A 66 0.41 -3.41 11.63
N SER A 67 0.77 -2.66 12.67
CA SER A 67 -0.01 -2.49 13.88
C SER A 67 0.12 -1.05 14.37
N ALA A 68 -0.92 -0.58 15.06
CA ALA A 68 -0.86 0.67 15.81
C ALA A 68 0.21 0.65 16.92
N ASN A 69 0.68 -0.55 17.34
CA ASN A 69 1.85 -0.69 18.20
C ASN A 69 3.11 -0.89 17.33
N PRO A 70 4.04 0.10 17.30
CA PRO A 70 5.21 0.06 16.42
C PRO A 70 6.13 -1.14 16.58
N LYS A 71 6.13 -1.78 17.75
CA LYS A 71 6.95 -2.96 18.05
C LYS A 71 6.66 -4.14 17.11
N TYR A 72 5.44 -4.20 16.56
CA TYR A 72 5.01 -5.31 15.71
C TYR A 72 5.12 -5.01 14.21
N ASN A 73 5.60 -3.83 13.83
CA ASN A 73 5.71 -3.43 12.44
C ASN A 73 6.93 -4.09 11.81
N GLN A 74 6.69 -5.10 10.98
CA GLN A 74 7.74 -5.94 10.42
C GLN A 74 7.38 -6.45 9.03
N VAL A 75 8.38 -6.56 8.16
CA VAL A 75 8.30 -7.43 6.98
C VAL A 75 8.70 -8.83 7.44
N ILE A 76 7.72 -9.74 7.43
CA ILE A 76 7.87 -11.14 7.80
C ILE A 76 8.16 -11.94 6.54
N VAL A 77 9.20 -12.78 6.58
CA VAL A 77 9.56 -13.67 5.48
C VAL A 77 8.98 -15.05 5.74
N TYR A 78 7.99 -15.48 4.93
CA TYR A 78 7.34 -16.78 5.07
C TYR A 78 8.06 -17.90 4.31
N LYS A 79 8.58 -17.58 3.12
CA LYS A 79 9.44 -18.49 2.36
C LYS A 79 10.77 -17.78 2.16
N SER A 80 11.78 -18.26 2.88
CA SER A 80 13.12 -17.71 2.88
C SER A 80 13.97 -18.31 1.76
N ASP A 81 14.83 -17.49 1.20
CA ASP A 81 15.84 -17.93 0.23
C ASP A 81 17.15 -17.18 0.51
N PRO A 82 18.26 -17.88 0.83
CA PRO A 82 19.53 -17.24 1.16
C PRO A 82 20.21 -16.57 -0.04
N TYR A 83 19.75 -16.82 -1.27
CA TYR A 83 20.29 -16.20 -2.48
C TYR A 83 19.64 -14.86 -2.82
N PHE A 84 18.58 -14.48 -2.10
CA PHE A 84 17.94 -13.18 -2.19
C PHE A 84 18.38 -12.32 -1.02
N GLU A 85 18.71 -11.07 -1.28
CA GLU A 85 19.01 -10.07 -0.26
C GLU A 85 18.02 -8.90 -0.38
N LEU A 86 17.48 -8.47 0.77
CA LEU A 86 16.83 -7.18 0.84
C LEU A 86 17.94 -6.12 0.90
N THR A 87 17.99 -5.24 -0.08
CA THR A 87 19.05 -4.23 -0.21
C THR A 87 18.55 -2.82 0.02
N GLY A 88 17.25 -2.59 -0.15
CA GLY A 88 16.63 -1.29 0.02
C GLY A 88 15.17 -1.38 0.42
N VAL A 89 14.72 -0.40 1.19
CA VAL A 89 13.31 -0.22 1.54
C VAL A 89 12.96 1.26 1.42
N TYR A 90 11.85 1.52 0.73
CA TYR A 90 11.35 2.85 0.44
C TYR A 90 9.85 2.92 0.70
N TYR A 91 9.32 4.13 0.80
CA TYR A 91 7.88 4.39 0.74
C TYR A 91 7.63 5.73 0.04
N ILE A 92 6.40 5.98 -0.40
CA ILE A 92 6.03 7.24 -1.04
C ILE A 92 5.32 8.12 -0.02
N TYR A 93 5.84 9.34 0.19
CA TYR A 93 5.24 10.36 1.03
C TYR A 93 5.10 11.67 0.26
N GLN A 94 3.87 12.15 0.10
CA GLN A 94 3.55 13.39 -0.62
C GLN A 94 4.21 13.46 -2.03
N GLY A 95 4.22 12.32 -2.74
CA GLY A 95 4.82 12.21 -4.08
C GLY A 95 6.34 12.00 -4.11
N ASN A 96 7.03 12.03 -2.97
CA ASN A 96 8.46 11.80 -2.88
C ASN A 96 8.76 10.36 -2.46
N ILE A 97 9.79 9.75 -3.06
CA ILE A 97 10.32 8.45 -2.62
C ILE A 97 11.24 8.70 -1.43
N VAL A 98 10.82 8.22 -0.26
CA VAL A 98 11.59 8.31 0.99
C VAL A 98 12.34 6.99 1.19
N ASN A 99 13.65 7.07 1.37
CA ASN A 99 14.50 5.92 1.62
C ASN A 99 14.65 5.67 3.13
N ILE A 100 14.15 4.53 3.61
CA ILE A 100 14.23 4.12 5.02
C ILE A 100 15.22 2.97 5.26
N THR A 101 15.99 2.57 4.24
CA THR A 101 16.90 1.41 4.27
C THR A 101 17.77 1.36 5.51
N LYS A 102 18.32 2.50 5.95
CA LYS A 102 19.19 2.59 7.14
C LYS A 102 18.47 2.39 8.48
N GLN A 103 17.15 2.54 8.50
CA GLN A 103 16.31 2.35 9.69
C GLN A 103 15.79 0.91 9.81
N ILE A 104 15.95 0.10 8.75
CA ILE A 104 15.53 -1.30 8.73
C ILE A 104 16.60 -2.17 9.39
N GLN A 105 16.17 -3.01 10.33
CA GLN A 105 17.03 -4.00 10.99
C GLN A 105 16.51 -5.39 10.69
N ALA A 106 17.44 -6.31 10.41
CA ALA A 106 17.14 -7.73 10.32
C ALA A 106 17.00 -8.32 11.72
N VAL A 107 15.95 -9.10 11.96
CA VAL A 107 15.68 -9.79 13.22
C VAL A 107 15.52 -11.29 12.98
N ASN A 108 16.09 -12.10 13.89
CA ASN A 108 15.96 -13.56 13.83
C ASN A 108 14.60 -14.04 14.38
N SER A 109 14.36 -15.35 14.36
CA SER A 109 13.12 -15.96 14.86
C SER A 109 12.88 -15.73 16.36
N GLN A 110 13.91 -15.39 17.13
CA GLN A 110 13.82 -15.01 18.54
C GLN A 110 13.59 -13.50 18.75
N GLY A 111 13.42 -12.73 17.67
CA GLY A 111 13.18 -11.29 17.72
C GLY A 111 14.41 -10.44 18.07
N ARG A 112 15.62 -11.01 17.99
CA ARG A 112 16.86 -10.26 18.23
C ARG A 112 17.38 -9.66 16.93
N THR A 113 17.83 -8.41 16.99
CA THR A 113 18.54 -7.77 15.88
C THR A 113 19.83 -8.51 15.55
N VAL A 114 20.01 -8.86 14.28
CA VAL A 114 21.18 -9.56 13.73
C VAL A 114 21.94 -8.74 12.69
N GLY A 115 21.51 -7.49 12.43
CA GLY A 115 22.22 -6.54 11.59
C GLY A 115 21.29 -5.56 10.87
N SER A 116 21.88 -4.70 10.03
CA SER A 116 21.18 -3.82 9.10
C SER A 116 21.20 -4.39 7.67
N LEU A 117 20.50 -3.73 6.75
CA LEU A 117 20.57 -4.01 5.32
C LEU A 117 21.95 -3.61 4.72
N PRO A 118 22.41 -4.25 3.63
CA PRO A 118 21.76 -5.38 2.94
C PRO A 118 21.83 -6.67 3.77
N LYS A 119 20.79 -7.51 3.66
CA LYS A 119 20.74 -8.78 4.37
C LYS A 119 19.91 -9.82 3.61
N ALA A 120 20.34 -11.07 3.69
CA ALA A 120 19.60 -12.20 3.14
C ALA A 120 18.14 -12.23 3.61
N VAL A 121 17.23 -12.56 2.69
CA VAL A 121 15.78 -12.70 2.94
C VAL A 121 15.49 -14.06 3.58
N ILE A 122 16.18 -14.29 4.70
CA ILE A 122 16.01 -15.40 5.63
C ILE A 122 15.66 -14.92 7.05
N TYR A 123 15.66 -13.60 7.24
CA TYR A 123 15.32 -12.90 8.48
C TYR A 123 14.05 -12.09 8.28
N ASN A 124 13.38 -11.74 9.39
CA ASN A 124 12.35 -10.71 9.34
C ASN A 124 13.02 -9.33 9.42
N PHE A 125 12.29 -8.27 9.06
CA PHE A 125 12.83 -6.93 9.01
C PHE A 125 11.94 -5.95 9.76
N THR A 126 12.52 -5.14 10.64
CA THR A 126 11.78 -4.10 11.37
C THR A 126 11.37 -2.98 10.43
N VAL A 127 10.19 -2.40 10.67
CA VAL A 127 9.73 -1.22 9.94
C VAL A 127 9.54 -0.07 10.93
N PRO A 128 10.13 1.11 10.68
CA PRO A 128 10.04 2.26 11.56
C PRO A 128 8.61 2.81 11.63
N ALA A 129 8.28 3.49 12.73
CA ALA A 129 6.93 4.00 12.98
C ALA A 129 6.50 5.05 11.93
N GLU A 130 7.41 5.84 11.39
CA GLU A 130 7.10 6.81 10.33
C GLU A 130 6.59 6.17 9.03
N ALA A 131 6.89 4.89 8.78
CA ALA A 131 6.53 4.20 7.55
C ALA A 131 5.38 3.20 7.70
N PHE A 132 4.87 2.95 8.93
CA PHE A 132 4.07 1.74 9.21
C PHE A 132 2.76 1.61 8.45
N ASN A 133 2.18 2.74 8.02
CA ASN A 133 0.89 2.81 7.36
C ASN A 133 1.01 3.11 5.86
N TYR A 134 2.23 3.10 5.32
CA TYR A 134 2.48 3.34 3.91
C TYR A 134 2.84 2.02 3.21
N PRO A 135 2.43 1.82 1.94
CA PRO A 135 2.99 0.77 1.12
C PRO A 135 4.50 0.89 1.03
N LEU A 136 5.20 -0.22 1.27
CA LEU A 136 6.64 -0.29 1.13
C LEU A 136 7.01 -0.70 -0.29
N ILE A 137 8.10 -0.13 -0.79
CA ILE A 137 8.77 -0.59 -2.00
C ILE A 137 10.03 -1.29 -1.53
N LEU A 138 10.06 -2.62 -1.65
CA LEU A 138 11.21 -3.44 -1.30
C LEU A 138 12.10 -3.59 -2.52
N GLN A 139 13.38 -3.30 -2.38
CA GLN A 139 14.39 -3.63 -3.38
C GLN A 139 15.07 -4.92 -2.97
N VAL A 140 14.83 -5.97 -3.75
CA VAL A 140 15.37 -7.30 -3.52
C VAL A 140 16.35 -7.62 -4.63
N SER A 141 17.58 -8.00 -4.26
CA SER A 141 18.60 -8.44 -5.22
C SER A 141 18.79 -9.94 -5.13
N ALA A 142 18.95 -10.59 -6.28
CA ALA A 142 19.37 -11.97 -6.38
C ALA A 142 20.39 -12.11 -7.52
N TYR A 143 21.57 -12.65 -7.21
CA TYR A 143 22.69 -12.77 -8.14
C TYR A 143 23.00 -11.43 -8.85
N ASN A 144 22.70 -11.33 -10.15
CA ASN A 144 22.97 -10.15 -10.99
C ASN A 144 21.70 -9.34 -11.31
N SER A 145 20.58 -9.64 -10.66
CA SER A 145 19.29 -8.98 -10.88
C SER A 145 18.83 -8.23 -9.64
N THR A 146 18.02 -7.20 -9.86
CA THR A 146 17.34 -6.43 -8.80
C THR A 146 15.89 -6.23 -9.20
N THR A 147 14.99 -6.59 -8.29
CA THR A 147 13.54 -6.46 -8.46
C THR A 147 12.99 -5.52 -7.39
N PHE A 148 11.99 -4.72 -7.76
CA PHE A 148 11.24 -3.89 -6.83
C PHE A 148 9.86 -4.50 -6.59
N VAL A 149 9.49 -4.62 -5.32
CA VAL A 149 8.23 -5.23 -4.88
C VAL A 149 7.44 -4.21 -4.10
N LEU A 150 6.25 -3.88 -4.59
CA LEU A 150 5.29 -3.08 -3.83
C LEU A 150 4.59 -3.98 -2.82
N LEU A 151 4.63 -3.58 -1.55
CA LEU A 151 4.11 -4.36 -0.44
C LEU A 151 3.21 -3.45 0.44
N PRO A 152 1.89 -3.48 0.24
CA PRO A 152 0.95 -2.72 1.05
C PRO A 152 0.86 -3.22 2.50
N PRO A 153 0.39 -2.37 3.44
CA PRO A 153 0.16 -2.75 4.83
C PRO A 153 -0.77 -3.97 4.96
N ASN A 154 -0.37 -4.94 5.79
CA ASN A 154 -1.10 -6.20 6.03
C ASN A 154 -1.38 -7.03 4.77
N GLU A 155 -0.52 -6.91 3.75
CA GLU A 155 -0.58 -7.72 2.54
C GLU A 155 0.65 -8.60 2.36
N THR A 156 0.51 -9.60 1.49
CA THR A 156 1.59 -10.50 1.09
C THR A 156 2.02 -10.17 -0.33
N ALA A 157 3.32 -10.13 -0.58
CA ALA A 157 3.88 -10.06 -1.91
C ALA A 157 4.81 -11.23 -2.20
N ILE A 158 4.96 -11.51 -3.49
CA ILE A 158 5.77 -12.59 -4.02
C ILE A 158 6.86 -11.95 -4.89
N ALA A 159 8.11 -12.30 -4.63
CA ALA A 159 9.26 -11.91 -5.44
C ALA A 159 9.89 -13.16 -6.06
N SER A 160 10.18 -13.12 -7.36
CA SER A 160 10.82 -14.20 -8.14
C SER A 160 11.84 -13.63 -9.10
#